data_AF-A0A7V3KYQ0-F1
#
_entry.id   AF-A0A7V3KYQ0-F1
#
_cell.length_a   1.000
_cell.length_b   1.000
_cell.length_c   1.000
_cell.angle_alpha   90.00
_cell.angle_beta   90.00
_cell.angle_gamma   90.00
#
_symmetry.space_group_name_H-M   'P 1'
#
loop_
_entity.id
_entity.type
_entity.pdbx_description
1 polymer ?
#
loop_
_entity_poly.entity_id
_entity_poly.type
_entity_poly.pdbx_seq_one_letter_code
_entity_poly.pdbx_strand_id
1 'polypeptide(L)'
;MNLLRALAINASGLQAQRLVIKATATNLANTQTVDPENGLPYQKKSVIFTPQNYGQPFLEILRSKLPVEQSLSRTHAAHLPPIEFGIPHHFTPTEGVTAEIITDQEGYKKIYDPNHPQADEHGYVLLPDINLVEEMVKLMMAVRQYEANVTSFNSIKNMIMKALEIGK
;
A
#
# COMPACT_ATOMS: atom_id res chain seq x y z
N MET A 1 -6.96 -1.05 24.87
CA MET A 1 -6.82 -0.81 23.42
C MET A 1 -7.14 0.66 23.16
N ASN A 2 -6.23 1.43 22.55
CA ASN A 2 -6.46 2.87 22.35
C ASN A 2 -7.41 3.09 21.16
N LEU A 3 -8.59 3.67 21.43
CA LEU A 3 -9.64 3.82 20.43
C LEU A 3 -9.30 4.85 19.33
N LEU A 4 -8.52 5.87 19.69
CA LEU A 4 -8.02 6.87 18.74
C LEU A 4 -7.04 6.25 17.73
N ARG A 5 -6.28 5.25 18.19
CA ARG A 5 -5.39 4.47 17.32
C ARG A 5 -6.18 3.60 16.34
N ALA A 6 -7.26 2.95 16.78
CA ALA A 6 -8.12 2.17 15.88
C ALA A 6 -8.79 3.06 14.81
N LEU A 7 -9.12 4.31 15.15
CA LEU A 7 -9.63 5.31 14.21
C LEU A 7 -8.56 5.71 13.17
N ALA A 8 -7.34 5.98 13.62
CA ALA A 8 -6.21 6.33 12.75
C ALA A 8 -5.88 5.19 11.76
N ILE A 9 -5.85 3.93 12.23
CA ILE A 9 -5.65 2.75 11.39
C ILE A 9 -6.75 2.68 10.31
N ASN A 10 -8.03 2.80 10.69
CA ASN A 10 -9.15 2.78 9.73
C ASN A 10 -9.05 3.92 8.72
N ALA A 11 -8.71 5.14 9.16
CA ALA A 11 -8.56 6.30 8.28
C ALA A 11 -7.45 6.08 7.25
N SER A 12 -6.28 5.58 7.69
CA SER A 12 -5.18 5.24 6.79
C SER A 12 -5.56 4.14 5.79
N GLY A 13 -6.28 3.10 6.24
CA GLY A 13 -6.79 2.04 5.37
C GLY A 13 -7.81 2.54 4.35
N LEU A 14 -8.72 3.44 4.73
CA LEU A 14 -9.67 4.07 3.81
C LEU A 14 -8.97 4.90 2.73
N GLN A 15 -7.97 5.70 3.13
CA GLN A 15 -7.18 6.49 2.20
C GLN A 15 -6.42 5.59 1.22
N ALA A 16 -5.85 4.50 1.72
CA ALA A 16 -5.13 3.54 0.90
C ALA A 16 -6.03 2.81 -0.09
N GLN A 17 -7.20 2.33 0.35
CA GLN A 17 -8.19 1.69 -0.54
C GLN A 17 -8.76 2.66 -1.58
N ARG A 18 -8.93 3.95 -1.24
CA ARG A 18 -9.32 4.98 -2.21
C ARG A 18 -8.29 5.13 -3.33
N LEU A 19 -6.99 5.00 -3.02
CA LEU A 19 -5.94 5.04 -4.05
C LEU A 19 -5.99 3.81 -4.95
N VAL A 20 -6.29 2.62 -4.41
CA VAL A 20 -6.52 1.41 -5.22
C VAL A 20 -7.67 1.62 -6.20
N ILE A 21 -8.83 2.10 -5.71
CA ILE A 21 -10.00 2.40 -6.55
C ILE A 21 -9.60 3.37 -7.67
N LYS A 22 -8.88 4.46 -7.33
CA LYS A 22 -8.45 5.45 -8.32
C LYS A 22 -7.50 4.86 -9.36
N ALA A 23 -6.49 4.10 -8.94
CA ALA A 23 -5.52 3.48 -9.84
C ALA A 23 -6.19 2.45 -10.76
N THR A 24 -6.98 1.53 -10.21
CA THR A 24 -7.69 0.51 -10.98
C THR A 24 -8.73 1.11 -11.93
N ALA A 25 -9.48 2.14 -11.51
CA ALA A 25 -10.39 2.84 -12.40
C ALA A 25 -9.65 3.52 -13.57
N THR A 26 -8.49 4.12 -13.30
CA THR A 26 -7.64 4.72 -14.34
C THR A 26 -7.11 3.64 -15.30
N ASN A 27 -6.70 2.48 -14.79
CA ASN A 27 -6.26 1.36 -15.61
C ASN A 27 -7.39 0.85 -16.50
N LEU A 28 -8.59 0.64 -15.95
CA LEU A 28 -9.75 0.16 -16.71
C LEU A 28 -10.14 1.14 -17.82
N ALA A 29 -10.13 2.44 -17.52
CA ALA A 29 -10.46 3.49 -18.49
C ALA A 29 -9.44 3.61 -19.64
N ASN A 30 -8.18 3.24 -19.40
CA ASN A 30 -7.11 3.38 -20.39
C ASN A 30 -6.65 2.05 -21.00
N THR A 31 -7.42 0.97 -20.85
CA THR A 31 -7.08 -0.35 -21.43
C THR A 31 -6.98 -0.38 -22.95
N GLN A 32 -7.61 0.57 -23.63
CA GLN A 32 -7.60 0.70 -25.09
C GLN A 32 -6.97 2.02 -25.56
N THR A 33 -6.28 2.72 -24.66
CA THR A 33 -5.74 4.05 -24.95
C THR A 33 -4.23 3.98 -25.16
N VAL A 34 -3.79 4.60 -26.25
CA VAL A 34 -2.39 4.91 -26.53
C VAL A 34 -2.19 6.40 -26.28
N ASP A 35 -1.09 6.77 -25.63
CA ASP A 35 -0.79 8.17 -25.31
C ASP A 35 -0.60 8.98 -26.62
N PRO A 36 -1.41 10.02 -26.89
CA PRO A 36 -1.32 10.80 -28.11
C PRO A 36 -0.05 11.66 -28.21
N GLU A 37 0.64 11.98 -27.10
CA GLU A 37 1.85 12.81 -27.14
C GLU A 37 3.13 12.00 -27.40
N ASN A 38 3.26 10.84 -26.76
CA ASN A 38 4.48 10.02 -26.84
C ASN A 38 4.37 8.83 -27.81
N GLY A 39 3.15 8.50 -28.28
CA GLY A 39 2.88 7.33 -29.11
C GLY A 39 3.07 5.98 -28.38
N LEU A 40 3.38 6.01 -27.08
CA LEU A 40 3.54 4.83 -26.24
C LEU A 40 2.19 4.46 -25.58
N PRO A 41 1.88 3.16 -25.43
CA PRO A 41 0.66 2.76 -24.75
C PRO A 41 0.67 3.14 -23.27
N TYR A 42 -0.52 3.36 -22.70
CA TYR A 42 -0.69 3.64 -21.28
C TYR A 42 0.00 2.56 -20.41
N GLN A 43 0.70 3.00 -19.35
CA GLN A 43 1.34 2.10 -18.41
C GLN A 43 0.44 1.84 -17.21
N LYS A 44 0.29 0.56 -16.85
CA LYS A 44 -0.53 0.11 -15.73
C LYS A 44 -0.04 0.74 -14.44
N LYS A 45 -0.94 1.28 -13.63
CA LYS A 45 -0.63 1.83 -12.31
C LYS A 45 -0.94 0.80 -11.25
N SER A 46 0.05 0.44 -10.44
CA SER A 46 -0.13 -0.46 -9.29
C SER A 46 0.04 0.30 -7.98
N VAL A 47 -0.54 -0.23 -6.91
CA VAL A 47 -0.51 0.42 -5.59
C VAL A 47 0.31 -0.44 -4.65
N ILE A 48 1.36 0.14 -4.09
CA ILE A 48 2.18 -0.50 -3.06
C ILE A 48 1.74 0.04 -1.70
N PHE A 49 1.57 -0.88 -0.75
CA PHE A 49 1.28 -0.53 0.63
C PHE A 49 2.56 -0.60 1.45
N THR A 50 2.85 0.48 2.16
CA THR A 50 3.99 0.57 3.07
C THR A 50 3.45 0.76 4.49
N PRO A 51 3.92 -0.03 5.47
CA PRO A 51 3.51 0.17 6.86
C PRO A 51 3.90 1.57 7.34
N GLN A 52 2.96 2.31 7.91
CA GLN A 52 3.26 3.58 8.57
C GLN A 52 3.89 3.25 9.93
N ASN A 53 5.22 3.27 9.97
CA ASN A 53 5.98 3.03 11.20
C ASN A 53 6.21 4.34 11.94
N TYR A 54 5.67 4.45 13.15
CA TYR A 54 6.00 5.54 14.08
C TYR A 54 6.59 4.90 15.35
N GLY A 55 7.91 4.78 15.37
CA GLY A 55 8.64 4.26 16.52
C GLY A 55 10.03 3.75 16.14
N GLN A 56 11.02 4.00 17.00
CA GLN A 56 12.28 3.27 16.98
C GLN A 56 11.99 1.83 17.47
N PRO A 57 12.58 0.79 16.86
CA PRO A 57 12.54 -0.58 17.37
C PRO A 57 12.77 -0.63 18.88
N PHE A 58 12.11 -1.56 19.57
CA PHE A 58 12.33 -1.75 21.01
C PHE A 58 13.82 -1.90 21.34
N LEU A 59 14.60 -2.57 20.49
CA LEU A 59 16.05 -2.69 20.65
C LEU A 59 16.81 -1.37 20.50
N GLU A 60 16.35 -0.44 19.65
CA GLU A 60 16.92 0.90 19.52
C GLU A 60 16.55 1.79 20.71
N ILE A 61 15.30 1.68 21.21
CA ILE A 61 14.88 2.33 22.47
C ILE A 61 15.66 1.76 23.66
N LEU A 62 15.81 0.44 23.74
CA LEU A 62 16.54 -0.22 24.82
C LEU A 62 18.02 0.17 24.79
N ARG A 63 18.66 0.16 23.62
CA ARG A 63 20.05 0.58 23.44
C ARG A 63 20.25 2.07 23.75
N SER A 64 19.29 2.93 23.40
CA SER A 64 19.37 4.37 23.71
C SER A 64 19.07 4.70 25.17
N LYS A 65 18.42 3.81 25.92
CA LYS A 65 18.07 4.00 27.35
C LYS A 65 18.99 3.24 28.32
N LEU A 66 19.76 2.27 27.85
CA LEU A 66 20.81 1.63 28.65
C LEU A 66 22.00 2.59 28.80
N PRO A 67 22.49 2.86 30.02
CA PRO A 67 23.79 3.50 30.22
C PRO A 67 24.86 2.73 29.44
N VAL A 68 25.88 3.43 28.91
CA VAL A 68 26.96 2.83 28.08
C VAL A 68 27.58 1.59 28.76
N GLU A 69 27.63 1.57 30.09
CA GLU A 69 28.16 0.48 30.92
C GLU A 69 27.29 -0.79 30.96
N GLN A 70 26.00 -0.68 30.65
CA GLN A 70 25.06 -1.82 30.59
C GLN A 70 24.78 -2.25 29.15
N SER A 71 25.44 -1.63 28.16
CA SER A 71 25.47 -2.15 26.80
C SER A 71 26.24 -3.48 26.84
N LEU A 72 25.63 -4.56 26.36
CA LEU A 72 26.27 -5.87 26.27
C LEU A 72 27.35 -5.85 25.16
N SER A 73 28.43 -5.12 25.39
CA SER A 73 29.61 -5.10 24.54
C SER A 73 30.47 -6.30 24.91
N ARG A 74 30.87 -7.08 23.90
CA ARG A 74 31.63 -8.34 24.05
C ARG A 74 32.88 -8.12 24.91
N THR A 75 32.89 -8.65 26.13
CA THR A 75 34.01 -8.45 27.07
C THR A 75 35.20 -9.40 26.80
N HIS A 76 35.01 -10.49 26.05
CA HIS A 76 36.07 -11.46 25.76
C HIS A 76 35.90 -12.20 24.42
N ALA A 77 37.01 -12.54 23.76
CA ALA A 77 37.03 -13.12 22.41
C ALA A 77 36.45 -14.55 22.32
N ALA A 78 36.41 -15.30 23.43
CA ALA A 78 35.79 -16.63 23.50
C ALA A 78 34.27 -16.58 23.78
N HIS A 79 33.70 -15.40 24.04
CA HIS A 79 32.26 -15.26 24.22
C HIS A 79 31.54 -15.35 22.87
N LEU A 80 30.39 -16.01 22.84
CA LEU A 80 29.53 -16.08 21.66
C LEU A 80 29.28 -14.66 21.13
N PRO A 81 29.38 -14.43 19.80
CA PRO A 81 29.03 -13.16 19.21
C PRO A 81 27.56 -12.83 19.55
N PRO A 82 27.18 -11.54 19.63
CA PRO A 82 25.79 -11.15 19.76
C PRO A 82 24.96 -11.88 18.71
N ILE A 83 23.88 -12.52 19.13
CA ILE A 83 22.98 -13.22 18.22
C ILE A 83 22.31 -12.14 17.37
N GLU A 84 22.83 -11.91 16.17
CA GLU A 84 22.12 -11.20 15.10
C GLU A 84 20.99 -12.12 14.64
N PHE A 85 19.90 -12.11 15.39
CA PHE A 85 18.66 -12.73 14.99
C PHE A 85 18.25 -12.07 13.66
N GLY A 86 18.50 -12.72 12.52
CA GLY A 86 18.15 -12.25 11.18
C GLY A 86 16.64 -12.09 10.91
N ILE A 87 15.84 -12.03 11.97
CA ILE A 87 14.47 -11.53 11.94
C ILE A 87 14.52 -10.01 11.73
N PRO A 88 13.75 -9.46 10.79
CA PRO A 88 13.61 -8.02 10.64
C PRO A 88 13.27 -7.39 12.00
N HIS A 89 14.18 -6.56 12.53
CA HIS A 89 14.10 -5.95 13.86
C HIS A 89 13.00 -4.86 13.99
N HIS A 90 12.10 -4.72 13.03
CA HIS A 90 11.07 -3.68 13.01
C HIS A 90 9.68 -4.27 13.32
N PHE A 91 9.49 -4.83 14.52
CA PHE A 91 8.12 -4.83 15.06
C PHE A 91 7.83 -3.45 15.65
N THR A 92 7.82 -2.44 14.79
CA THR A 92 7.24 -1.14 15.11
C THR A 92 5.74 -1.34 15.18
N PRO A 93 5.05 -0.94 16.27
CA PRO A 93 3.61 -1.02 16.33
C PRO A 93 3.02 -0.18 15.19
N THR A 94 2.67 -0.82 14.08
CA THR A 94 2.15 -0.13 12.89
C THR A 94 0.87 0.61 13.29
N GLU A 95 0.79 1.91 12.99
CA GLU A 95 -0.40 2.73 13.28
C GLU A 95 -1.29 2.92 12.06
N GLY A 96 -0.93 2.29 10.94
CA GLY A 96 -1.70 2.38 9.70
C GLY A 96 -0.90 1.97 8.48
N VAL A 97 -1.47 2.21 7.32
CA VAL A 97 -0.84 1.92 6.03
C VAL A 97 -0.77 3.19 5.20
N THR A 98 0.35 3.39 4.52
CA THR A 98 0.46 4.35 3.42
C THR A 98 0.37 3.59 2.11
N ALA A 99 -0.19 4.23 1.10
CA ALA A 99 -0.25 3.67 -0.24
C ALA A 99 0.30 4.68 -1.23
N GLU A 100 1.12 4.19 -2.13
CA GLU A 100 1.71 4.97 -3.20
C GLU A 100 1.38 4.30 -4.54
N ILE A 101 1.07 5.14 -5.54
CA ILE A 101 0.81 4.66 -6.89
C ILE A 101 2.15 4.64 -7.62
N ILE A 102 2.59 3.45 -7.99
CA ILE A 102 3.74 3.26 -8.86
C ILE A 102 3.26 2.92 -10.27
N THR A 103 4.09 3.25 -11.26
CA THR A 103 3.83 2.86 -12.64
C THR A 103 4.55 1.55 -12.90
N ASP A 104 3.80 0.55 -13.32
CA ASP A 104 4.31 -0.79 -13.63
C ASP A 104 4.92 -0.79 -15.03
N GLN A 105 6.10 -1.36 -15.15
CA GLN A 105 6.85 -1.42 -16.42
C GLN A 105 6.69 -2.80 -17.09
N GLU A 106 5.50 -3.39 -16.99
CA GLU A 106 5.19 -4.59 -17.75
C GLU A 106 4.99 -4.27 -19.24
N GLY A 107 5.29 -5.26 -20.09
CA GLY A 107 5.33 -5.08 -21.54
C GLY A 107 4.00 -4.71 -22.18
N TYR A 108 4.05 -4.37 -23.46
CA TYR A 108 2.86 -4.03 -24.25
C TYR A 108 2.32 -5.25 -24.99
N LYS A 109 0.99 -5.36 -25.07
CA LYS A 109 0.32 -6.38 -25.87
C LYS A 109 0.18 -5.91 -27.30
N LYS A 110 0.75 -6.65 -28.25
CA LYS A 110 0.57 -6.42 -29.69
C LYS A 110 -0.71 -7.11 -30.16
N ILE A 111 -1.67 -6.33 -30.65
CA ILE A 111 -2.91 -6.84 -31.26
C ILE A 111 -2.94 -6.43 -32.73
N TYR A 112 -3.36 -7.34 -33.60
CA TYR A 112 -3.56 -7.04 -35.02
C TYR A 112 -4.94 -6.40 -35.21
N ASP A 113 -4.95 -5.11 -35.54
CA ASP A 113 -6.15 -4.37 -35.90
C ASP A 113 -5.82 -3.35 -37.02
N PRO A 114 -5.99 -3.75 -38.30
CA PRO A 114 -5.68 -2.90 -39.46
C PRO A 114 -6.55 -1.64 -39.58
N ASN A 115 -7.68 -1.58 -38.88
CA ASN A 115 -8.60 -0.45 -38.95
C ASN A 115 -8.33 0.59 -37.84
N HIS A 116 -7.35 0.34 -36.96
CA HIS A 116 -7.04 1.24 -35.86
C HIS A 116 -6.18 2.44 -36.35
N PRO A 117 -6.50 3.70 -35.96
CA PRO A 117 -5.78 4.88 -36.43
C PRO A 117 -4.28 4.93 -36.10
N GLN A 118 -3.87 4.18 -35.07
CA GLN A 118 -2.48 4.09 -34.59
C GLN A 118 -1.86 2.71 -34.84
N ALA A 119 -2.34 1.99 -35.87
CA ALA A 119 -1.69 0.77 -36.30
C ALA A 119 -0.36 1.08 -37.02
N ASP A 120 0.67 0.30 -36.73
CA ASP A 120 1.93 0.29 -37.47
C ASP A 120 1.71 -0.10 -38.95
N GLU A 121 2.72 0.05 -39.81
CA GLU A 121 2.67 -0.27 -41.26
C GLU A 121 2.19 -1.70 -41.57
N HIS A 122 2.30 -2.61 -40.60
CA HIS A 122 1.87 -4.00 -40.68
C HIS A 122 0.47 -4.26 -40.09
N GLY A 123 -0.27 -3.23 -39.67
CA GLY A 123 -1.61 -3.37 -39.08
C GLY A 123 -1.63 -3.79 -37.61
N TYR A 124 -0.50 -3.66 -36.89
CA TYR A 124 -0.41 -3.99 -35.46
C TYR A 124 -0.53 -2.75 -34.59
N VAL A 125 -1.23 -2.87 -33.47
CA VAL A 125 -1.38 -1.82 -32.45
C VAL A 125 -0.75 -2.32 -31.16
N LEU A 126 0.05 -1.46 -30.55
CA LEU A 126 0.56 -1.65 -29.20
C LEU A 126 -0.50 -1.16 -28.22
N LEU A 127 -0.96 -2.05 -27.34
CA LEU A 127 -1.91 -1.74 -26.27
C LEU A 127 -1.30 -2.07 -24.90
N PRO A 128 -1.80 -1.44 -23.82
CA PRO A 128 -1.42 -1.80 -22.46
C PRO A 128 -1.75 -3.27 -22.17
N ASP A 129 -0.84 -3.99 -21.49
CA ASP A 129 -1.15 -5.33 -20.99
C ASP A 129 -1.93 -5.24 -19.67
N ILE A 130 -3.21 -4.91 -19.78
CA ILE A 130 -4.13 -4.81 -18.64
C ILE A 130 -5.22 -5.87 -18.81
N ASN A 131 -5.31 -6.79 -17.85
CA ASN A 131 -6.40 -7.75 -17.80
C ASN A 131 -7.65 -7.10 -17.18
N LEU A 132 -8.67 -6.84 -18.01
CA LEU A 132 -9.92 -6.21 -17.56
C LEU A 132 -10.62 -7.02 -16.48
N VAL A 133 -10.62 -8.35 -16.58
CA VAL A 133 -11.30 -9.22 -15.60
C VAL A 133 -10.62 -9.10 -14.24
N GLU A 134 -9.28 -9.12 -14.22
CA GLU A 134 -8.51 -8.95 -12.99
C GLU A 134 -8.73 -7.56 -12.37
N GLU A 135 -8.66 -6.49 -13.17
CA GLU A 135 -8.85 -5.12 -12.67
C GLU A 135 -10.30 -4.87 -12.22
N MET A 136 -11.31 -5.43 -12.88
CA MET A 136 -12.69 -5.35 -12.42
C MET A 136 -12.88 -6.04 -11.08
N VAL A 137 -12.33 -7.25 -10.91
CA VAL A 137 -12.38 -7.97 -9.63
C VAL A 137 -11.63 -7.19 -8.54
N LYS A 138 -10.47 -6.62 -8.87
CA LYS A 138 -9.68 -5.78 -7.96
C LYS A 138 -10.46 -4.55 -7.51
N LEU A 139 -11.17 -3.90 -8.44
CA LEU A 139 -12.03 -2.76 -8.13
C LEU A 139 -13.17 -3.16 -7.19
N MET A 140 -13.86 -4.27 -7.49
CA MET A 140 -14.93 -4.80 -6.63
C MET A 140 -14.42 -5.12 -5.22
N MET A 141 -13.24 -5.75 -5.12
CA MET A 141 -12.60 -6.04 -3.84
C MET A 141 -12.27 -4.76 -3.06
N ALA A 142 -11.70 -3.76 -3.74
CA ALA A 142 -11.36 -2.47 -3.12
C ALA A 142 -12.60 -1.73 -2.62
N VAL A 143 -13.70 -1.73 -3.40
CA VAL A 143 -14.99 -1.14 -2.99
C VAL A 143 -15.57 -1.86 -1.78
N ARG A 144 -15.61 -3.20 -1.79
CA ARG A 144 -16.08 -3.97 -0.62
C ARG A 144 -15.24 -3.72 0.63
N GLN A 145 -13.91 -3.64 0.48
CA GLN A 145 -13.00 -3.33 1.57
C GLN A 145 -13.23 -1.91 2.12
N TYR A 146 -13.48 -0.95 1.23
CA TYR A 146 -13.83 0.41 1.59
C TYR A 146 -15.14 0.46 2.40
N GLU A 147 -16.19 -0.23 1.94
CA GLU A 147 -17.47 -0.32 2.65
C GLU A 147 -17.35 -0.96 4.04
N ALA A 148 -16.59 -2.05 4.14
CA ALA A 148 -16.33 -2.72 5.41
C ALA A 148 -15.60 -1.79 6.40
N ASN A 149 -14.58 -1.05 5.93
CA ASN A 149 -13.84 -0.09 6.75
C ASN A 149 -14.72 1.10 7.16
N VAL A 150 -15.58 1.61 6.28
CA VAL A 150 -16.55 2.67 6.63
C VAL A 150 -17.49 2.19 7.73
N THR A 151 -17.94 0.93 7.67
CA THR A 151 -18.79 0.33 8.71
C THR A 151 -18.06 0.28 10.06
N SER A 152 -16.80 -0.20 10.07
CA SER A 152 -15.97 -0.23 11.28
C SER A 152 -15.71 1.17 11.85
N PHE A 153 -15.40 2.13 10.99
CA PHE A 153 -15.21 3.53 11.36
C PHE A 153 -16.44 4.12 12.06
N ASN A 154 -17.64 3.85 11.52
CA ASN A 154 -18.89 4.29 12.12
C ASN A 154 -19.14 3.64 13.48
N SER A 155 -18.83 2.34 13.65
CA SER A 155 -18.92 1.67 14.95
C SER A 155 -17.99 2.31 15.99
N ILE A 156 -16.74 2.61 15.63
CA ILE A 156 -15.77 3.28 16.49
C ILE A 156 -16.27 4.68 16.87
N LYS A 157 -16.74 5.46 15.88
CA LYS A 157 -17.30 6.80 16.11
C LYS A 157 -18.44 6.76 17.13
N ASN A 158 -19.38 5.81 16.99
CA ASN A 158 -20.49 5.66 17.92
C ASN A 158 -20.03 5.30 19.33
N MET A 159 -18.98 4.49 19.46
CA MET A 159 -18.38 4.15 20.73
C MET A 159 -17.70 5.37 21.40
N ILE A 160 -17.01 6.22 20.64
CA ILE A 160 -16.45 7.50 21.14
C ILE A 160 -17.55 8.41 21.65
N MET A 161 -18.60 8.61 20.84
CA MET A 161 -19.70 9.51 21.19
C MET A 161 -20.38 9.08 22.49
N LYS A 162 -20.67 7.77 22.63
CA LYS A 162 -21.22 7.21 23.87
C LYS A 162 -20.29 7.38 25.06
N ALA A 163 -18.99 7.18 24.88
CA ALA A 163 -18.01 7.40 25.95
C ALA A 163 -17.95 8.87 26.40
N LEU A 164 -18.07 9.82 25.46
CA LEU A 164 -18.13 11.25 25.75
C LEU A 164 -19.41 11.65 26.48
N GLU A 165 -20.54 11.01 26.15
CA GLU A 165 -21.82 11.20 26.85
C GLU A 165 -21.79 10.71 28.31
N ILE A 166 -21.12 9.58 28.58
CA ILE A 166 -20.97 9.02 29.95
C ILE A 166 -20.09 9.92 30.83
N GLY A 167 -19.16 10.68 30.24
CA GLY A 167 -18.26 11.59 30.97
C GLY A 167 -18.84 12.97 31.29
N LYS A 168 -20.07 13.26 30.85
CA LYS A 168 -20.84 14.47 31.23
C LYS A 168 -21.71 14.19 32.44
#